data_AF-A0A318EHN4-F1
#
_entry.id   AF-A0A318EHN4-F1
#
_cell.length_a   1.000
_cell.length_b   1.000
_cell.length_c   1.000
_cell.angle_alpha   90.00
_cell.angle_beta   90.00
_cell.angle_gamma   90.00
#
_symmetry.space_group_name_H-M   'P 1'
#
loop_
_entity.id
_entity.type
_entity.pdbx_description
1 polymer ?
#
loop_
_entity_poly.entity_id
_entity_poly.type
_entity_poly.pdbx_seq_one_letter_code
_entity_poly.pdbx_strand_id
1 'polypeptide(L)'
;MSYVDPSGNQCQAAKDRLAASTSKGKNETKTATKLTEHQDSSCKGSGDGRNPNYEGYVKSGKGQPPQNFSPEGAGKNGSFREAKRASGVPVSQQPSKIVDPGIGKNGKPIVGGGKDYYFKDSNGNEVVIRQHNEHIYEDDPIQNRGTHFNDKYGNRYDYDE
;
A
#
# COMPACT_ATOMS: atom_id res chain seq x y z
N MET A 1 -3.86 -41.70 4.57
CA MET A 1 -2.62 -41.16 3.96
C MET A 1 -2.87 -40.74 2.52
N SER A 2 -2.16 -39.69 2.11
CA SER A 2 -1.88 -39.17 0.76
C SER A 2 -2.70 -37.95 0.30
N TYR A 3 -1.93 -36.89 0.01
CA TYR A 3 -2.28 -35.57 -0.48
C TYR A 3 -1.60 -35.44 -1.84
N VAL A 4 -2.31 -35.04 -2.90
CA VAL A 4 -1.73 -34.42 -4.11
C VAL A 4 -2.81 -33.57 -4.81
N ASP A 5 -2.50 -32.30 -5.05
CA ASP A 5 -3.15 -31.43 -6.04
C ASP A 5 -2.24 -31.36 -7.29
N PRO A 6 -2.79 -31.46 -8.51
CA PRO A 6 -2.20 -30.81 -9.66
C PRO A 6 -3.22 -29.93 -10.39
N SER A 7 -3.16 -28.63 -10.10
CA SER A 7 -3.76 -27.51 -10.85
C SER A 7 -3.80 -27.75 -12.37
N GLY A 8 -4.95 -28.20 -12.86
CA GLY A 8 -5.18 -28.60 -14.24
C GLY A 8 -5.89 -27.57 -15.11
N ASN A 9 -5.55 -26.28 -15.06
CA ASN A 9 -6.23 -25.28 -15.90
C ASN A 9 -5.36 -24.71 -17.03
N GLN A 10 -5.71 -25.16 -18.24
CA GLN A 10 -5.27 -24.68 -19.55
C GLN A 10 -6.09 -23.43 -19.93
N CYS A 11 -5.45 -22.30 -20.23
CA CYS A 11 -6.13 -21.12 -20.77
C CYS A 11 -6.25 -21.21 -22.29
N GLN A 12 -7.47 -21.43 -22.79
CA GLN A 12 -7.83 -21.33 -24.21
C GLN A 12 -7.88 -19.86 -24.67
N ALA A 13 -7.36 -19.64 -25.89
CA ALA A 13 -7.22 -18.34 -26.53
C ALA A 13 -8.56 -17.67 -26.85
N ALA A 14 -8.70 -16.39 -26.48
CA ALA A 14 -9.70 -15.50 -27.06
C ALA A 14 -9.06 -14.77 -28.26
N LYS A 15 -9.55 -15.09 -29.46
CA LYS A 15 -9.22 -14.41 -30.71
C LYS A 15 -10.05 -13.14 -30.85
N ASP A 16 -9.39 -12.07 -31.25
CA ASP A 16 -9.98 -10.80 -31.66
C ASP A 16 -11.09 -10.97 -32.71
N ARG A 17 -12.19 -10.23 -32.52
CA ARG A 17 -13.09 -9.81 -33.59
C ARG A 17 -13.46 -8.35 -33.41
N LEU A 18 -12.71 -7.49 -34.10
CA LEU A 18 -13.06 -6.09 -34.34
C LEU A 18 -14.10 -6.07 -35.47
N ALA A 19 -15.34 -5.67 -35.18
CA ALA A 19 -16.33 -5.36 -36.20
C ALA A 19 -16.37 -3.84 -36.41
N ALA A 20 -16.17 -3.42 -37.66
CA ALA A 20 -16.23 -2.05 -38.11
C ALA A 20 -17.67 -1.50 -38.03
N SER A 21 -17.80 -0.24 -37.61
CA SER A 21 -18.91 0.60 -38.08
C SER A 21 -18.41 2.01 -38.36
N THR A 22 -18.50 2.39 -39.62
CA THR A 22 -18.30 3.72 -40.18
C THR A 22 -19.45 4.64 -39.81
N SER A 23 -19.17 5.85 -39.32
CA SER A 23 -19.91 7.05 -39.77
C SER A 23 -19.06 8.32 -39.64
N LYS A 24 -19.24 9.18 -40.65
CA LYS A 24 -18.57 10.46 -40.94
C LYS A 24 -18.85 11.53 -39.87
N GLY A 25 -17.85 12.37 -39.59
CA GLY A 25 -18.06 13.71 -39.00
C GLY A 25 -16.76 14.42 -38.67
N LYS A 26 -16.41 15.43 -39.45
CA LYS A 26 -15.20 16.27 -39.33
C LYS A 26 -15.34 17.28 -38.18
N ASN A 27 -14.32 17.46 -37.35
CA ASN A 27 -13.59 18.73 -37.30
C ASN A 27 -12.28 18.64 -36.51
N GLU A 28 -11.27 19.28 -37.07
CA GLU A 28 -9.90 19.37 -36.56
C GLU A 28 -9.80 20.48 -35.52
N THR A 29 -9.09 20.26 -34.41
CA THR A 29 -8.32 21.33 -33.76
C THR A 29 -7.07 20.70 -33.13
N LYS A 30 -5.92 21.10 -33.67
CA LYS A 30 -4.58 20.72 -33.21
C LYS A 30 -4.19 21.61 -32.04
N THR A 31 -3.90 21.01 -30.89
CA THR A 31 -2.96 21.60 -29.92
C THR A 31 -2.07 20.47 -29.41
N ALA A 32 -0.82 20.47 -29.86
CA ALA A 32 0.21 19.53 -29.44
C ALA A 32 0.95 20.11 -28.23
N THR A 33 0.90 19.42 -27.09
CA THR A 33 1.94 19.51 -26.06
C THR A 33 2.25 18.12 -25.53
N LYS A 34 3.21 17.48 -26.21
CA LYS A 34 4.22 16.53 -25.72
C LYS A 34 3.91 15.87 -24.35
N LEU A 35 3.21 14.74 -24.40
CA LEU A 35 3.22 13.72 -23.35
C LEU A 35 4.61 13.09 -23.31
N THR A 36 5.33 13.28 -22.21
CA THR A 36 6.55 12.51 -21.93
C THR A 36 6.10 11.14 -21.42
N GLU A 37 6.55 10.11 -22.13
CA GLU A 37 6.42 8.70 -21.81
C GLU A 37 6.91 8.43 -20.37
N HIS A 38 6.01 8.03 -19.48
CA HIS A 38 6.37 7.23 -18.32
C HIS A 38 5.69 5.87 -18.47
N GLN A 39 6.55 4.86 -18.48
CA GLN A 39 6.31 3.55 -19.06
C GLN A 39 5.13 2.82 -18.45
N ASP A 40 4.32 2.25 -19.35
CA ASP A 40 3.39 1.18 -19.11
C ASP A 40 4.09 0.02 -18.38
N SER A 41 3.96 -0.02 -17.06
CA SER A 41 4.22 -1.23 -16.29
C SER A 41 2.93 -2.05 -16.31
N SER A 42 2.77 -2.77 -17.42
CA SER A 42 1.80 -3.84 -17.63
C SER A 42 1.50 -4.63 -16.35
N CYS A 43 0.22 -4.73 -16.07
CA CYS A 43 -0.39 -5.81 -15.29
C CYS A 43 0.27 -7.17 -15.61
N LYS A 44 0.81 -7.84 -14.57
CA LYS A 44 0.95 -9.31 -14.48
C LYS A 44 1.49 -9.69 -13.10
N GLY A 45 0.59 -10.19 -12.27
CA GLY A 45 0.90 -10.80 -10.98
C GLY A 45 -0.24 -11.75 -10.62
N SER A 46 -0.39 -12.83 -11.37
CA SER A 46 -1.16 -14.00 -10.94
C SER A 46 -0.38 -14.66 -9.81
N GLY A 47 -0.72 -14.32 -8.56
CA GLY A 47 -0.15 -14.91 -7.35
C GLY A 47 -0.92 -14.43 -6.13
N ASP A 48 -1.76 -15.30 -5.56
CA ASP A 48 -2.34 -15.32 -4.20
C ASP A 48 -2.97 -14.06 -3.58
N GLY A 49 -3.07 -12.94 -4.29
CA GLY A 49 -3.63 -11.68 -3.78
C GLY A 49 -2.87 -11.08 -2.59
N ARG A 50 -1.67 -11.58 -2.27
CA ARG A 50 -0.81 -11.06 -1.21
C ARG A 50 0.20 -10.11 -1.82
N ASN A 51 0.32 -8.90 -1.29
CA ASN A 51 1.39 -7.98 -1.65
C ASN A 51 2.74 -8.64 -1.29
N PRO A 52 3.70 -8.75 -2.22
CA PRO A 52 4.99 -9.42 -1.99
C PRO A 52 5.82 -8.83 -0.85
N ASN A 53 5.42 -7.67 -0.30
CA ASN A 53 6.14 -6.97 0.77
C ASN A 53 5.64 -7.25 2.21
N TYR A 54 4.91 -8.35 2.45
CA TYR A 54 4.51 -8.70 3.81
C TYR A 54 5.60 -9.44 4.61
N GLU A 55 6.82 -9.56 4.06
CA GLU A 55 7.92 -10.32 4.68
C GLU A 55 9.01 -9.45 5.30
N GLY A 56 9.01 -8.13 5.07
CA GLY A 56 10.05 -7.25 5.60
C GLY A 56 9.86 -5.77 5.33
N TYR A 57 10.82 -4.97 5.79
CA TYR A 57 10.88 -3.54 5.51
C TYR A 57 11.43 -3.27 4.12
N VAL A 58 10.69 -2.57 3.26
CA VAL A 58 11.21 -2.12 1.96
C VAL A 58 11.78 -0.72 2.09
N LYS A 59 13.11 -0.64 1.91
CA LYS A 59 13.84 0.62 1.84
C LYS A 59 13.67 1.26 0.46
N SER A 60 13.37 2.54 0.46
CA SER A 60 13.48 3.37 -0.74
C SER A 60 14.94 3.63 -1.13
N GLY A 61 15.14 4.03 -2.38
CA GLY A 61 16.42 4.54 -2.86
C GLY A 61 16.93 5.72 -2.02
N LYS A 62 18.25 5.93 -2.00
CA LYS A 62 18.88 6.98 -1.19
C LYS A 62 18.30 8.37 -1.53
N GLY A 63 17.83 9.09 -0.51
CA GLY A 63 17.24 10.43 -0.66
C GLY A 63 15.76 10.45 -1.08
N GLN A 64 15.16 9.29 -1.39
CA GLN A 64 13.75 9.20 -1.75
C GLN A 64 12.86 8.98 -0.53
N PRO A 65 11.59 9.45 -0.57
CA PRO A 65 10.58 9.05 0.41
C PRO A 65 10.46 7.54 0.55
N PRO A 66 10.20 7.02 1.78
CA PRO A 66 9.76 5.64 1.96
C PRO A 66 8.56 5.33 1.05
N GLN A 67 8.61 4.18 0.38
CA GLN A 67 7.54 3.74 -0.51
C GLN A 67 6.21 3.67 0.25
N ASN A 68 5.16 4.18 -0.39
CA ASN A 68 3.79 4.06 0.09
C ASN A 68 3.20 2.70 -0.34
N PHE A 69 2.69 1.93 0.62
CA PHE A 69 2.06 0.63 0.42
C PHE A 69 0.54 0.67 0.58
N SER A 70 -0.06 1.85 0.70
CA SER A 70 -1.51 1.99 0.71
C SER A 70 -2.11 1.56 -0.63
N PRO A 71 -3.28 0.91 -0.62
CA PRO A 71 -4.04 0.67 -1.84
C PRO A 71 -4.35 1.99 -2.54
N GLU A 72 -4.42 1.96 -3.87
CA GLU A 72 -4.78 3.14 -4.66
C GLU A 72 -6.15 3.69 -4.23
N GLY A 73 -6.23 5.00 -3.99
CA GLY A 73 -7.45 5.66 -3.50
C GLY A 73 -7.85 5.31 -2.05
N ALA A 74 -6.99 4.65 -1.28
CA ALA A 74 -7.29 4.33 0.10
C ALA A 74 -7.23 5.58 0.99
N GLY A 75 -8.36 5.89 1.64
CA GLY A 75 -8.36 6.72 2.85
C GLY A 75 -7.86 5.94 4.07
N LYS A 76 -7.89 6.58 5.24
CA LYS A 76 -7.37 6.06 6.52
C LYS A 76 -7.68 4.59 6.79
N ASN A 77 -8.93 4.17 6.58
CA ASN A 77 -9.36 2.80 6.85
C ASN A 77 -8.75 1.77 5.89
N GLY A 78 -8.55 2.14 4.62
CA GLY A 78 -7.92 1.25 3.63
C GLY A 78 -6.45 1.02 3.99
N SER A 79 -5.72 2.09 4.28
CA SER A 79 -4.32 2.08 4.69
C SER A 79 -4.11 1.30 6.00
N PHE A 80 -4.99 1.50 6.99
CA PHE A 80 -4.93 0.75 8.25
C PHE A 80 -5.21 -0.74 8.08
N ARG A 81 -6.19 -1.11 7.24
CA ARG A 81 -6.47 -2.52 6.93
C ARG A 81 -5.30 -3.17 6.21
N GLU A 82 -4.64 -2.44 5.33
CA GLU A 82 -3.47 -2.94 4.61
C GLU A 82 -2.28 -3.17 5.54
N ALA A 83 -2.00 -2.23 6.45
CA ALA A 83 -1.00 -2.43 7.50
C ALA A 83 -1.30 -3.66 8.39
N LYS A 84 -2.59 -3.94 8.67
CA LYS A 84 -3.01 -5.15 9.39
C LYS A 84 -2.72 -6.42 8.58
N ARG A 85 -3.10 -6.46 7.30
CA ARG A 85 -2.80 -7.61 6.42
C ARG A 85 -1.30 -7.89 6.39
N ALA A 86 -0.50 -6.84 6.20
CA ALA A 86 0.96 -6.95 6.19
C ALA A 86 1.53 -7.47 7.49
N SER A 87 0.93 -7.11 8.61
CA SER A 87 1.37 -7.59 9.91
C SER A 87 0.87 -9.00 10.27
N GLY A 88 0.04 -9.64 9.44
CA GLY A 88 -0.61 -10.92 9.76
C GLY A 88 -1.73 -10.80 10.81
N VAL A 89 -2.24 -9.58 10.99
CA VAL A 89 -3.33 -9.23 11.90
C VAL A 89 -4.66 -9.36 11.13
N PRO A 90 -5.65 -10.13 11.64
CA PRO A 90 -6.96 -10.19 11.02
C PRO A 90 -7.58 -8.79 10.88
N VAL A 91 -8.05 -8.45 9.68
CA VAL A 91 -8.58 -7.10 9.40
C VAL A 91 -9.83 -6.74 10.21
N SER A 92 -10.52 -7.74 10.77
CA SER A 92 -11.66 -7.58 11.69
C SER A 92 -11.25 -7.45 13.16
N GLN A 93 -10.01 -7.80 13.52
CA GLN A 93 -9.55 -7.73 14.91
C GLN A 93 -9.54 -6.28 15.39
N GLN A 94 -10.03 -6.09 16.62
CA GLN A 94 -9.95 -4.84 17.36
C GLN A 94 -8.64 -4.80 18.16
N PRO A 95 -8.03 -3.62 18.35
CA PRO A 95 -6.82 -3.50 19.14
C PRO A 95 -7.10 -3.90 20.58
N SER A 96 -6.19 -4.66 21.19
CA SER A 96 -6.25 -5.00 22.62
C SER A 96 -5.92 -3.80 23.50
N LYS A 97 -5.15 -2.85 22.97
CA LYS A 97 -4.73 -1.62 23.63
C LYS A 97 -4.48 -0.54 22.58
N ILE A 98 -4.83 0.70 22.91
CA ILE A 98 -4.44 1.88 22.16
C ILE A 98 -3.67 2.80 23.10
N VAL A 99 -2.50 3.28 22.68
CA VAL A 99 -1.69 4.25 23.43
C VAL A 99 -1.64 5.56 22.65
N ASP A 100 -2.01 6.65 23.31
CA ASP A 100 -2.09 8.00 22.75
C ASP A 100 -1.58 9.02 23.79
N PRO A 101 -0.46 9.73 23.54
CA PRO A 101 0.38 9.62 22.34
C PRO A 101 1.17 8.31 22.32
N GLY A 102 1.38 7.75 21.13
CA GLY A 102 2.26 6.60 20.94
C GLY A 102 3.67 6.87 21.48
N ILE A 103 4.35 5.82 21.94
CA ILE A 103 5.65 5.94 22.62
C ILE A 103 6.77 5.47 21.69
N GLY A 104 7.71 6.37 21.42
CA GLY A 104 8.90 6.11 20.61
C GLY A 104 9.88 5.17 21.32
N LYS A 105 10.89 4.69 20.56
CA LYS A 105 11.92 3.76 21.08
C LYS A 105 12.73 4.31 22.26
N ASN A 106 12.75 5.63 22.43
CA ASN A 106 13.41 6.35 23.52
C ASN A 106 12.52 6.47 24.79
N GLY A 107 11.36 5.82 24.81
CA GLY A 107 10.40 5.88 25.93
C GLY A 107 9.65 7.22 26.05
N LYS A 108 9.82 8.13 25.07
CA LYS A 108 9.13 9.42 25.02
C LYS A 108 7.98 9.37 24.00
N PRO A 109 6.97 10.24 24.12
CA PRO A 109 5.98 10.43 23.07
C PRO A 109 6.64 10.68 21.72
N ILE A 110 6.05 10.11 20.67
CA ILE A 110 6.48 10.33 19.29
C ILE A 110 6.37 11.82 18.93
N VAL A 111 7.43 12.38 18.36
CA VAL A 111 7.46 13.75 17.85
C VAL A 111 6.49 13.86 16.67
N GLY A 112 5.62 14.88 16.68
CA GLY A 112 4.50 15.01 15.74
C GLY A 112 3.21 14.34 16.23
N GLY A 113 3.27 13.53 17.29
CA GLY A 113 2.12 12.79 17.81
C GLY A 113 1.82 11.52 17.02
N GLY A 114 0.70 10.87 17.35
CA GLY A 114 0.33 9.58 16.78
C GLY A 114 -0.15 8.59 17.83
N LYS A 115 -0.51 7.37 17.41
CA LYS A 115 -1.08 6.34 18.28
C LYS A 115 -0.44 4.97 18.02
N ASP A 116 -0.32 4.16 19.06
CA ASP A 116 0.05 2.75 18.93
C ASP A 116 -1.15 1.86 19.14
N TYR A 117 -1.40 0.98 18.17
CA TYR A 117 -2.45 -0.02 18.21
C TYR A 117 -1.83 -1.40 18.42
N TYR A 118 -2.16 -2.03 19.54
CA TYR A 118 -1.65 -3.34 19.89
C TYR A 118 -2.62 -4.43 19.42
N PHE A 119 -2.10 -5.44 18.74
CA PHE A 119 -2.83 -6.57 18.20
C PHE A 119 -2.10 -7.88 18.50
N LYS A 120 -2.74 -8.99 18.16
CA LYS A 120 -2.08 -10.29 18.04
C LYS A 120 -2.14 -10.75 16.59
N ASP A 121 -1.03 -11.20 16.03
CA ASP A 121 -1.04 -11.84 14.72
C ASP A 121 -1.78 -13.19 14.76
N SER A 122 -1.95 -13.82 13.60
CA SER A 122 -2.62 -15.12 13.47
C SER A 122 -1.93 -16.26 14.23
N ASN A 123 -0.68 -16.08 14.66
CA ASN A 123 0.08 -17.03 15.48
C ASN A 123 0.02 -16.67 16.98
N GLY A 124 -0.66 -15.59 17.36
CA GLY A 124 -0.76 -15.11 18.74
C GLY A 124 0.38 -14.19 19.19
N ASN A 125 1.32 -13.82 18.32
CA ASN A 125 2.42 -12.92 18.67
C ASN A 125 1.93 -11.48 18.75
N GLU A 126 2.55 -10.68 19.61
CA GLU A 126 2.22 -9.25 19.70
C GLU A 126 2.68 -8.48 18.47
N VAL A 127 1.79 -7.63 17.98
CA VAL A 127 2.03 -6.73 16.84
C VAL A 127 1.61 -5.33 17.25
N VAL A 128 2.45 -4.35 16.91
CA VAL A 128 2.09 -2.94 17.02
C VAL A 128 1.99 -2.36 15.61
N ILE A 129 0.85 -1.73 15.32
CA ILE A 129 0.69 -0.86 14.16
C ILE A 129 0.64 0.57 14.68
N ARG A 130 1.48 1.42 14.10
CA ARG A 130 1.68 2.79 14.57
C ARG A 130 1.05 3.78 13.61
N GLN A 131 0.25 4.71 14.11
CA GLN A 131 -0.18 5.88 13.36
C GLN A 131 0.79 7.02 13.63
N HIS A 132 1.28 7.65 12.58
CA HIS A 132 2.00 8.91 12.63
C HIS A 132 1.14 10.03 12.02
N ASN A 133 1.24 11.20 12.62
CA ASN A 133 0.74 12.42 12.00
C ASN A 133 1.74 12.92 10.94
N GLU A 134 1.41 14.04 10.29
CA GLU A 134 2.29 14.68 9.32
C GLU A 134 3.67 15.01 9.91
N HIS A 135 4.73 14.76 9.13
CA HIS A 135 6.09 15.19 9.40
C HIS A 135 6.47 16.30 8.42
N ILE A 136 6.80 17.47 8.94
CA ILE A 136 7.26 18.62 8.16
C ILE A 136 8.74 18.85 8.49
N TYR A 137 9.58 18.89 7.45
CA TYR A 137 11.01 19.13 7.49
C TYR A 137 11.31 20.41 6.70
N GLU A 138 11.41 21.54 7.38
CA GLU A 138 11.63 22.85 6.76
C GLU A 138 12.94 22.91 5.94
N ASP A 139 13.99 22.28 6.45
CA ASP A 139 15.32 22.24 5.81
C ASP A 139 15.42 21.24 4.65
N ASP A 140 14.49 20.28 4.57
CA ASP A 140 14.46 19.29 3.50
C ASP A 140 13.01 18.92 3.12
N PRO A 141 12.27 19.81 2.43
CA PRO A 141 10.83 19.63 2.18
C PRO A 141 10.49 18.39 1.35
N ILE A 142 11.43 17.84 0.58
CA ILE A 142 11.24 16.56 -0.11
C ILE A 142 11.08 15.40 0.89
N GLN A 143 11.46 15.62 2.15
CA GLN A 143 11.26 14.69 3.25
C GLN A 143 9.89 14.80 3.91
N ASN A 144 9.06 15.78 3.57
CA ASN A 144 7.73 15.93 4.16
C ASN A 144 6.88 14.67 3.92
N ARG A 145 6.18 14.23 4.95
CA ARG A 145 5.31 13.04 4.90
C ARG A 145 3.96 13.40 5.47
N GLY A 146 2.90 13.13 4.71
CA GLY A 146 1.54 13.18 5.23
C GLY A 146 1.30 12.14 6.34
N THR A 147 0.08 12.16 6.88
CA THR A 147 -0.40 11.16 7.85
C THR A 147 -0.25 9.75 7.27
N HIS A 148 0.18 8.81 8.12
CA HIS A 148 0.43 7.44 7.67
C HIS A 148 0.37 6.44 8.82
N PHE A 149 0.27 5.16 8.45
CA PHE A 149 0.51 4.05 9.37
C PHE A 149 1.85 3.38 9.07
N ASN A 150 2.42 2.75 10.09
CA ASN A 150 3.50 1.79 9.95
C ASN A 150 3.07 0.41 10.46
N ASP A 151 3.39 -0.63 9.67
CA ASP A 151 3.22 -2.02 10.08
C ASP A 151 4.36 -2.49 11.01
N LYS A 152 4.35 -3.78 11.39
CA LYS A 152 5.39 -4.38 12.24
C LYS A 152 6.79 -4.38 11.62
N TYR A 153 6.90 -4.25 10.31
CA TYR A 153 8.17 -4.19 9.59
C TYR A 153 8.65 -2.75 9.41
N GLY A 154 7.79 -1.77 9.61
CA GLY A 154 8.07 -0.35 9.39
C GLY A 154 7.67 0.13 7.99
N ASN A 155 7.00 -0.69 7.18
CA ASN A 155 6.45 -0.26 5.89
C ASN A 155 5.43 0.86 6.11
N ARG A 156 5.32 1.78 5.16
CA ARG A 156 4.51 3.00 5.29
C ARG A 156 3.21 2.87 4.49
N TYR A 157 2.11 3.32 5.09
CA TYR A 157 0.77 3.31 4.48
C TYR A 157 0.14 4.69 4.63
N ASP A 158 0.23 5.50 3.59
CA ASP A 158 -0.25 6.88 3.55
C ASP A 158 -1.76 6.92 3.50
N TYR A 159 -2.34 7.97 4.02
CA TYR A 159 -3.73 8.29 3.79
C TYR A 159 -3.93 9.78 3.87
N ASP A 160 -4.95 10.28 3.19
CA ASP A 160 -5.48 11.61 3.41
C ASP A 160 -6.60 11.53 4.46
N GLU A 161 -6.85 12.64 5.19
CA GLU A 161 -7.98 12.74 6.14
C GLU A 161 -9.35 12.86 5.44
#